data_AF-A0A940MWJ8-F1
#
_entry.id   AF-A0A940MWJ8-F1
#
_cell.length_a   1.000
_cell.length_b   1.000
_cell.length_c   1.000
_cell.angle_alpha   90.00
_cell.angle_beta   90.00
_cell.angle_gamma   90.00
#
_symmetry.space_group_name_H-M   'P 1'
#
loop_
_entity.id
_entity.type
_entity.pdbx_description
1 polymer ?
#
loop_
_entity_poly.entity_id
_entity_poly.type
_entity_poly.pdbx_seq_one_letter_code
_entity_poly.pdbx_strand_id
1 'polypeptide(L)'
;MPDSLPPVSYPHLYTPPPCSTWPADHLHAVGQAYRDAAGRGLDTVECLNLARAAYRAAGGAGGDETITGMIASLSVERGEWLWGPMDEWWARNVEARVNGVDLG
;
A
#
# COMPACT_ATOMS: atom_id res chain seq x y z
N MET A 1 20.24 -36.75 4.37
CA MET A 1 18.89 -36.17 4.37
C MET A 1 19.06 -34.71 4.71
N PRO A 2 18.59 -33.73 3.92
CA PRO A 2 18.69 -32.34 4.34
C PRO A 2 17.66 -32.09 5.44
N ASP A 3 18.15 -31.59 6.57
CA ASP A 3 17.37 -31.10 7.71
C ASP A 3 16.25 -30.16 7.23
N SER A 4 15.01 -30.55 7.49
CA SER A 4 13.89 -29.61 7.42
C SER A 4 14.05 -28.63 8.57
N LEU A 5 14.62 -27.46 8.27
CA LEU A 5 14.61 -26.35 9.22
C LEU A 5 13.13 -26.06 9.59
N PRO A 6 12.79 -25.92 10.87
CA PRO A 6 11.44 -25.52 11.26
C PRO A 6 11.13 -24.16 10.63
N PRO A 7 9.85 -23.87 10.31
CA PRO A 7 9.47 -22.56 9.80
C PRO A 7 9.92 -21.52 10.80
N VAL A 8 10.80 -20.62 10.36
CA VAL A 8 11.27 -19.53 11.20
C VAL A 8 10.10 -18.59 11.41
N SER A 9 9.43 -18.74 12.55
CA SER A 9 8.50 -17.74 13.04
C SER A 9 9.36 -16.62 13.63
N TYR A 10 9.30 -15.43 13.05
CA TYR A 10 9.97 -14.24 13.56
C TYR A 10 8.95 -13.38 14.35
N PRO A 11 8.65 -13.70 15.62
CA PRO A 11 7.65 -12.97 16.42
C PRO A 11 8.04 -11.53 16.75
N HIS A 12 9.14 -11.01 16.20
CA HIS A 12 9.66 -9.66 16.39
C HIS A 12 9.58 -8.80 15.10
N LEU A 13 9.14 -9.37 13.97
CA LEU A 13 8.86 -8.57 12.79
C LEU A 13 7.52 -7.88 13.01
N TYR A 14 7.53 -6.55 12.96
CA TYR A 14 6.32 -5.76 12.92
C TYR A 14 5.41 -6.29 11.79
N THR A 15 4.28 -6.86 12.17
CA THR A 15 3.24 -7.25 11.22
C THR A 15 2.30 -6.06 11.05
N PRO A 16 2.30 -5.38 9.89
CA PRO A 16 1.38 -4.29 9.67
C PRO A 16 -0.07 -4.81 9.71
N PRO A 17 -1.05 -3.97 10.11
CA PRO A 17 -2.45 -4.30 9.91
C PRO A 17 -2.72 -4.67 8.44
N PRO A 18 -3.67 -5.56 8.13
CA PRO A 18 -3.96 -5.89 6.74
C PRO A 18 -4.55 -4.69 6.00
N CYS A 19 -4.44 -4.67 4.66
CA CYS A 19 -4.98 -3.62 3.80
C CYS A 19 -6.48 -3.39 4.07
N SER A 20 -7.23 -4.45 4.35
CA SER A 20 -8.67 -4.36 4.66
C SER A 20 -9.03 -3.56 5.93
N THR A 21 -8.06 -3.28 6.80
CA THR A 21 -8.28 -2.45 8.01
C THR A 21 -8.34 -0.96 7.69
N TRP A 22 -7.84 -0.55 6.53
CA TRP A 22 -7.77 0.84 6.13
C TRP A 22 -8.86 1.20 5.11
N PRO A 23 -9.37 2.43 5.09
CA PRO A 23 -10.24 2.90 4.02
C PRO A 23 -9.54 2.79 2.66
N ALA A 24 -10.25 2.24 1.67
CA ALA A 24 -9.69 1.96 0.34
C ALA A 24 -9.16 3.24 -0.34
N ASP A 25 -9.89 4.35 -0.23
CA ASP A 25 -9.50 5.64 -0.82
C ASP A 25 -8.22 6.20 -0.19
N HIS A 26 -8.04 6.00 1.11
CA HIS A 26 -6.82 6.41 1.81
C HIS A 26 -5.62 5.56 1.39
N LEU A 27 -5.78 4.23 1.32
CA LEU A 27 -4.73 3.33 0.84
C LEU A 27 -4.32 3.65 -0.59
N HIS A 28 -5.30 3.91 -1.45
CA HIS A 28 -5.06 4.25 -2.84
C HIS A 28 -4.28 5.55 -2.96
N ALA A 29 -4.75 6.62 -2.31
CA ALA A 29 -4.09 7.92 -2.34
C ALA A 29 -2.64 7.85 -1.81
N VAL A 30 -2.44 7.15 -0.69
CA VAL A 30 -1.11 6.96 -0.08
C VAL A 30 -0.19 6.15 -0.98
N GLY A 31 -0.65 4.98 -1.44
CA GLY A 31 0.16 4.08 -2.24
C GLY A 31 0.52 4.66 -3.60
N GLN A 32 -0.43 5.35 -4.27
CA GLN A 32 -0.18 5.99 -5.56
C GLN A 32 0.84 7.12 -5.44
N ALA A 33 0.66 8.03 -4.47
CA ALA A 33 1.60 9.13 -4.28
C ALA A 33 3.01 8.65 -3.91
N TYR A 34 3.10 7.59 -3.10
CA TYR A 34 4.38 6.98 -2.75
C TYR A 34 5.05 6.35 -3.97
N ARG A 35 4.30 5.55 -4.75
CA ARG A 35 4.77 4.92 -5.99
C ARG A 35 5.26 5.96 -6.99
N ASP A 36 4.48 7.01 -7.25
CA ASP A 36 4.83 8.08 -8.19
C ASP A 36 6.10 8.85 -7.74
N ALA A 37 6.26 9.04 -6.43
CA ALA A 37 7.47 9.63 -5.87
C ALA A 37 8.70 8.73 -6.05
N ALA A 38 8.58 7.46 -5.72
CA ALA A 38 9.64 6.48 -5.88
C ALA A 38 10.02 6.28 -7.36
N GLY A 39 9.04 6.28 -8.27
CA GLY A 39 9.26 6.19 -9.71
C GLY A 39 10.01 7.40 -10.30
N ARG A 40 9.97 8.55 -9.62
CA ARG A 40 10.79 9.74 -9.97
C ARG A 40 12.20 9.70 -9.35
N GLY A 41 12.52 8.67 -8.57
CA GLY A 41 13.80 8.53 -7.89
C GLY A 41 13.97 9.42 -6.66
N LEU A 42 12.88 9.90 -6.07
CA LEU A 42 12.93 10.67 -4.82
C LEU A 42 13.35 9.77 -3.65
N ASP A 43 13.91 10.38 -2.60
CA ASP A 43 14.29 9.61 -1.42
C ASP A 43 13.07 9.16 -0.60
N THR A 44 13.29 8.24 0.33
CA THR A 44 12.21 7.67 1.17
C THR A 44 11.46 8.73 1.98
N VAL A 45 12.16 9.77 2.46
CA VAL A 45 11.55 10.83 3.28
C VAL A 45 10.63 11.68 2.40
N GLU A 46 11.08 12.04 1.21
CA GLU A 46 10.29 12.77 0.21
C GLU A 46 9.07 11.96 -0.25
N CYS A 47 9.23 10.65 -0.49
CA CYS A 47 8.12 9.76 -0.82
C CYS A 47 7.05 9.73 0.28
N LEU A 48 7.48 9.60 1.55
CA LEU A 48 6.56 9.61 2.69
C LEU A 48 5.86 10.96 2.88
N ASN A 49 6.55 12.07 2.61
CA ASN A 49 5.97 13.40 2.69
C ASN A 49 4.87 13.62 1.64
N LEU A 50 5.06 13.10 0.43
CA LEU A 50 4.05 13.17 -0.62
C LEU A 50 2.87 12.24 -0.35
N ALA A 51 3.13 11.02 0.14
CA ALA A 51 2.10 10.11 0.61
C ALA A 51 1.26 10.72 1.74
N ARG A 52 1.90 11.45 2.67
CA ARG A 52 1.21 12.21 3.73
C ARG A 52 0.30 13.29 3.16
N ALA A 53 0.79 14.06 2.19
CA ALA A 53 -0.02 15.10 1.55
C ALA A 53 -1.25 14.51 0.87
N ALA A 54 -1.10 13.39 0.15
CA ALA A 54 -2.20 12.68 -0.48
C ALA A 54 -3.19 12.11 0.54
N TYR A 55 -2.71 11.54 1.65
CA TYR A 55 -3.54 11.07 2.75
C TYR A 55 -4.41 12.19 3.34
N ARG A 56 -3.83 13.37 3.56
CA ARG A 56 -4.57 14.54 4.06
C ARG A 56 -5.59 15.05 3.03
N ALA A 57 -5.23 15.09 1.75
CA ALA A 57 -6.14 15.48 0.67
C ALA A 57 -7.35 14.54 0.56
N ALA A 58 -7.17 13.26 0.89
CA ALA A 58 -8.25 12.27 0.93
C ALA A 58 -9.11 12.34 2.21
N GLY A 59 -8.86 13.28 3.13
CA GLY A 59 -9.60 13.43 4.39
C GLY A 59 -9.00 12.68 5.58
N GLY A 60 -7.78 12.15 5.44
CA GLY A 60 -7.08 11.41 6.48
C GLY A 60 -6.72 12.25 7.71
N ALA A 61 -7.00 11.73 8.91
CA ALA A 61 -6.73 12.39 10.18
C ALA A 61 -5.48 11.89 10.94
N GLY A 62 -4.95 10.70 10.60
CA GLY A 62 -3.86 10.02 11.30
C GLY A 62 -2.44 10.62 11.13
N GLY A 63 -1.49 10.10 11.91
CA GLY A 63 -0.09 10.52 11.92
C GLY A 63 0.82 9.68 11.01
N ASP A 64 2.12 9.87 11.18
CA ASP A 64 3.18 9.26 10.37
C ASP A 64 3.18 7.74 10.48
N GLU A 65 2.81 7.21 11.65
CA GLU A 65 2.60 5.80 11.91
C GLU A 65 1.46 5.20 11.07
N THR A 66 0.42 5.99 10.79
CA THR A 66 -0.70 5.55 9.95
C THR A 66 -0.24 5.38 8.51
N ILE A 67 0.52 6.34 7.99
CA ILE A 67 1.04 6.30 6.61
C ILE A 67 2.05 5.18 6.46
N THR A 68 2.97 5.04 7.42
CA THR A 68 3.97 3.96 7.43
C THR A 68 3.28 2.60 7.51
N GLY A 69 2.23 2.48 8.32
CA GLY A 69 1.39 1.29 8.41
C GLY A 69 0.75 0.93 7.07
N MET A 70 0.12 1.89 6.40
CA MET A 70 -0.49 1.70 5.07
C MET A 70 0.54 1.26 4.02
N ILE A 71 1.72 1.90 3.95
CA ILE A 71 2.79 1.53 3.02
C ILE A 71 3.35 0.13 3.34
N ALA A 72 3.47 -0.22 4.61
CA ALA A 72 3.88 -1.56 5.02
C ALA A 72 2.84 -2.61 4.63
N SER A 73 1.54 -2.37 4.86
CA SER A 73 0.45 -3.25 4.42
C SER A 73 0.49 -3.46 2.91
N LEU A 74 0.62 -2.38 2.13
CA LEU A 74 0.72 -2.42 0.67
C LEU A 74 1.97 -3.17 0.20
N SER A 75 3.10 -3.00 0.89
CA SER A 75 4.33 -3.72 0.55
C SER A 75 4.16 -5.23 0.72
N VAL A 76 3.45 -5.67 1.77
CA VAL A 76 3.23 -7.08 2.07
C VAL A 76 2.20 -7.72 1.15
N GLU A 77 1.04 -7.08 0.96
CA GLU A 77 -0.09 -7.68 0.24
C GLU A 77 -0.15 -7.31 -1.24
N ARG A 78 0.46 -6.19 -1.61
CA ARG A 78 0.36 -5.56 -2.94
C ARG A 78 1.73 -5.07 -3.45
N GLY A 79 2.82 -5.70 -3.00
CA GLY A 79 4.18 -5.26 -3.33
C GLY A 79 4.46 -5.14 -4.83
N GLU A 80 3.89 -6.03 -5.65
CA GLU A 80 4.00 -5.96 -7.11
C GLU A 80 3.34 -4.70 -7.70
N TRP A 81 2.24 -4.24 -7.10
CA TRP A 81 1.61 -2.97 -7.46
C TRP A 81 2.34 -1.78 -6.86
N LEU A 82 2.90 -1.88 -5.66
CA LEU A 82 3.59 -0.74 -5.05
C LEU A 82 4.96 -0.48 -5.72
N TRP A 83 5.65 -1.54 -6.14
CA TRP A 83 7.05 -1.49 -6.59
C TRP A 83 7.29 -2.00 -8.02
N GLY A 84 6.31 -2.66 -8.64
CA GLY A 84 6.43 -3.24 -9.99
C GLY A 84 5.77 -2.39 -11.09
N PRO A 85 5.83 -2.80 -12.37
CA PRO A 85 5.32 -2.00 -13.51
C PRO A 85 3.78 -2.00 -13.65
N MET A 86 3.01 -2.35 -12.62
CA MET A 86 1.68 -2.92 -12.81
C MET A 86 0.51 -1.94 -12.56
N ASP A 87 0.22 -1.08 -13.54
CA ASP A 87 -1.00 -0.24 -13.54
C ASP A 87 -2.27 -1.07 -13.86
N GLU A 88 -2.13 -2.21 -14.54
CA GLU A 88 -3.27 -2.96 -15.08
C GLU A 88 -4.11 -3.74 -14.06
N TRP A 89 -3.61 -4.02 -12.86
CA TRP A 89 -4.39 -4.79 -11.86
C TRP A 89 -5.46 -3.91 -11.20
N TRP A 90 -5.13 -2.65 -10.91
CA TRP A 90 -6.02 -1.72 -10.22
C TRP A 90 -7.14 -1.20 -11.12
N ALA A 91 -6.82 -0.87 -12.38
CA ALA A 91 -7.82 -0.54 -13.41
C ALA A 91 -8.89 -1.64 -13.53
N ARG A 92 -8.50 -2.91 -13.41
CA ARG A 92 -9.43 -4.06 -13.47
C ARG A 92 -10.29 -4.24 -12.22
N ASN A 93 -9.84 -3.81 -11.04
CA ASN A 93 -10.47 -4.22 -9.77
C ASN A 93 -11.10 -3.07 -8.96
N VAL A 94 -10.79 -1.81 -9.27
CA VAL A 94 -11.29 -0.65 -8.50
C VAL A 94 -12.12 0.33 -9.33
N GLU A 95 -11.78 0.59 -10.59
CA GLU A 95 -12.67 1.39 -11.47
C GLU A 95 -14.04 0.72 -11.67
N ALA A 96 -14.11 -0.61 -11.60
CA ALA A 96 -15.37 -1.36 -11.64
C ALA A 96 -16.29 -1.09 -10.44
N ARG A 97 -15.73 -0.76 -9.27
CA ARG A 97 -16.50 -0.42 -8.06
C ARG A 97 -16.94 1.03 -8.00
N VAL A 98 -16.15 1.94 -8.58
CA VAL A 98 -16.46 3.38 -8.61
C VAL A 98 -17.50 3.73 -9.69
N ASN A 99 -17.55 2.97 -10.79
CA ASN A 99 -18.47 3.26 -11.91
C ASN A 99 -19.84 2.57 -11.84
N GLY A 100 -20.18 1.88 -10.73
CA GLY A 100 -21.55 1.37 -10.53
C GLY A 100 -22.10 0.54 -11.69
N VAL A 101 -21.28 -0.31 -12.31
CA VAL A 101 -21.78 -1.25 -13.31
C VAL A 101 -22.03 -2.58 -12.61
N ASP A 102 -23.30 -2.78 -12.28
CA ASP A 102 -23.87 -4.12 -12.08
C ASP A 102 -23.55 -4.96 -13.33
N LEU A 103 -22.82 -6.06 -13.13
CA LEU A 103 -22.70 -7.13 -14.10
C LEU A 103 -23.08 -8.45 -13.44
N GLY A 104 -24.39 -8.58 -13.14
CA GLY A 104 -25.05 -9.88 -13.00
C GLY A 104 -25.30 -10.36 -11.59
#